data_AF-A0A2E0SQ37-F1
#
_entry.id   AF-A0A2E0SQ37-F1
#
_cell.length_a   1.000
_cell.length_b   1.000
_cell.length_c   1.000
_cell.angle_alpha   90.00
_cell.angle_beta   90.00
_cell.angle_gamma   90.00
#
_symmetry.space_group_name_H-M   'P 1'
#
loop_
_entity.id
_entity.type
_entity.pdbx_description
1 polymer ?
#
loop_
_entity_poly.entity_id
_entity_poly.type
_entity_poly.pdbx_seq_one_letter_code
_entity_poly.pdbx_strand_id
1 'polypeptide(L)'
;MDVNLKRFIHHNQARWTVLLFCLMIIPGCGGESTPPTTANPVPPANAPTPAAEAVPSTAVSASNKMPEGVTIDEAGKKKLDDIPYDIWFEKPLSLIKPTDMESPQSASSPAASTASMAVAPNERAPANSTVPAVAEESTNDGEWDELVTPAILEEEVTRISISLTSYLNQLASFNRSRNEIAEEAEALIAAALVASRLNADLRWKNQTLVLADCGERLVKQSKESGRASFNAAQIPLQQVRSVLNGETVNLEAEPDANSDFSDRVDRGAIMYRMESAFEWLATNIDAANKLETEQKTAERETAILAMLGKIIGEPGYPYAEEAGYHEEAAGFVTSSLEMKSAVLNKDFDQFVTKRDRLEKHCADCHANYRFE
;
A
#
# COMPACT_ATOMS: atom_id res chain seq x y z
N MET A 1 -25.21 -19.23 -13.12
CA MET A 1 -23.88 -18.79 -12.64
C MET A 1 -22.90 -19.97 -12.69
N ASP A 2 -22.43 -20.41 -13.88
CA ASP A 2 -21.43 -21.50 -13.97
C ASP A 2 -20.70 -21.52 -15.35
N VAL A 3 -19.80 -20.56 -15.57
CA VAL A 3 -18.84 -20.61 -16.72
C VAL A 3 -17.46 -20.09 -16.31
N ASN A 4 -17.38 -18.87 -15.74
CA ASN A 4 -16.10 -18.20 -15.47
C ASN A 4 -15.23 -18.89 -14.41
N LEU A 5 -15.83 -19.49 -13.37
CA LEU A 5 -15.08 -20.15 -12.29
C LEU A 5 -14.19 -21.31 -12.79
N LYS A 6 -14.62 -22.02 -13.84
CA LYS A 6 -13.85 -23.13 -14.44
C LYS A 6 -12.65 -22.64 -15.27
N ARG A 7 -12.66 -21.42 -15.81
CA ARG A 7 -11.47 -20.85 -16.49
C ARG A 7 -10.38 -20.48 -15.48
N PHE A 8 -10.75 -19.90 -14.35
CA PHE A 8 -9.80 -19.45 -13.33
C PHE A 8 -8.96 -20.61 -12.75
N ILE A 9 -9.63 -21.72 -12.39
CA ILE A 9 -8.97 -22.91 -11.83
C ILE A 9 -7.96 -23.53 -12.83
N HIS A 10 -8.29 -23.58 -14.13
CA HIS A 10 -7.41 -24.18 -15.13
C HIS A 10 -6.16 -23.36 -15.44
N HIS A 11 -6.18 -22.03 -15.33
CA HIS A 11 -4.99 -21.21 -15.57
C HIS A 11 -3.92 -21.35 -14.47
N ASN A 12 -4.33 -21.53 -13.22
CA ASN A 12 -3.38 -21.61 -12.11
C ASN A 12 -2.71 -23.00 -11.96
N GLN A 13 -3.35 -24.07 -12.45
CA GLN A 13 -2.77 -25.42 -12.49
C GLN A 13 -1.66 -25.58 -13.55
N ALA A 14 -1.64 -24.75 -14.60
CA ALA A 14 -0.75 -24.92 -15.75
C ALA A 14 0.72 -24.53 -15.53
N ARG A 15 1.05 -23.85 -14.41
CA ARG A 15 2.40 -23.29 -14.16
C ARG A 15 3.31 -24.18 -13.29
N TRP A 16 2.87 -25.38 -12.92
CA TRP A 16 3.61 -26.30 -12.01
C TRP A 16 4.10 -27.60 -12.67
N THR A 17 3.92 -27.77 -13.98
CA THR A 17 4.12 -29.09 -14.65
C THR A 17 5.10 -29.08 -15.83
N VAL A 18 6.07 -28.15 -15.84
CA VAL A 18 7.13 -28.08 -16.88
C VAL A 18 8.53 -27.98 -16.27
N LEU A 19 8.93 -29.01 -15.49
CA LEU A 19 10.34 -29.19 -15.10
C LEU A 19 10.76 -30.65 -14.89
N LEU A 20 10.20 -31.60 -15.67
CA LEU A 20 10.58 -33.01 -15.56
C LEU A 20 10.42 -33.80 -16.88
N PHE A 21 11.23 -33.52 -17.91
CA PHE A 21 11.65 -34.53 -18.91
C PHE A 21 12.75 -33.98 -19.84
N CYS A 22 14.03 -34.31 -19.58
CA CYS A 22 15.10 -34.16 -20.59
C CYS A 22 16.38 -34.94 -20.22
N LEU A 23 16.25 -36.27 -20.04
CA LEU A 23 17.39 -37.17 -19.82
C LEU A 23 17.36 -38.29 -20.86
N MET A 24 18.31 -38.31 -21.82
CA MET A 24 18.95 -39.51 -22.40
C MET A 24 19.77 -39.23 -23.69
N ILE A 25 20.93 -39.90 -23.79
CA ILE A 25 21.66 -40.35 -25.01
C ILE A 25 22.29 -39.30 -25.95
N ILE A 26 23.64 -39.24 -25.92
CA ILE A 26 24.53 -39.20 -27.11
C ILE A 26 25.69 -40.19 -26.83
N PRO A 27 26.14 -41.04 -27.79
CA PRO A 27 27.18 -42.06 -27.54
C PRO A 27 28.57 -41.79 -28.18
N GLY A 28 29.65 -42.11 -27.46
CA GLY A 28 31.00 -42.38 -27.99
C GLY A 28 31.88 -41.16 -28.38
N CYS A 29 33.19 -41.30 -28.62
CA CYS A 29 34.14 -42.42 -28.35
C CYS A 29 35.62 -41.95 -28.46
N GLY A 30 36.55 -42.58 -27.73
CA GLY A 30 38.02 -42.43 -27.88
C GLY A 30 38.68 -41.28 -27.06
N GLY A 31 39.91 -41.41 -26.53
CA GLY A 31 40.88 -42.51 -26.56
C GLY A 31 41.93 -42.45 -25.43
N GLU A 32 42.87 -43.40 -25.39
CA GLU A 32 43.75 -43.69 -24.24
C GLU A 32 45.01 -42.82 -24.07
N SER A 33 45.55 -42.77 -22.82
CA SER A 33 47.00 -42.86 -22.50
C SER A 33 47.26 -43.01 -20.98
N THR A 34 48.02 -44.04 -20.58
CA THR A 34 48.53 -44.30 -19.20
C THR A 34 49.75 -45.25 -19.27
N PRO A 35 50.46 -45.60 -18.17
CA PRO A 35 50.88 -44.88 -16.96
C PRO A 35 52.45 -44.82 -16.87
N PRO A 36 53.08 -44.52 -15.70
CA PRO A 36 53.48 -45.60 -14.75
C PRO A 36 53.53 -45.18 -13.24
N THR A 37 54.12 -45.93 -12.29
CA THR A 37 53.76 -47.28 -11.73
C THR A 37 54.65 -47.62 -10.50
N THR A 38 54.12 -47.57 -9.27
CA THR A 38 54.64 -48.25 -8.04
C THR A 38 53.53 -48.27 -6.96
N ALA A 39 52.98 -49.39 -6.43
CA ALA A 39 53.50 -50.66 -5.88
C ALA A 39 54.02 -50.50 -4.41
N ASN A 40 53.20 -50.79 -3.38
CA ASN A 40 52.91 -52.10 -2.73
C ASN A 40 53.80 -52.35 -1.47
N PRO A 41 53.48 -53.26 -0.51
CA PRO A 41 52.49 -54.36 -0.54
C PRO A 41 51.54 -54.51 0.71
N VAL A 42 50.72 -55.57 0.70
CA VAL A 42 49.89 -56.11 1.81
C VAL A 42 49.94 -57.66 1.77
N PRO A 43 49.90 -58.43 2.88
CA PRO A 43 48.65 -58.88 3.54
C PRO A 43 48.86 -59.11 5.09
N PRO A 44 48.16 -60.00 5.86
CA PRO A 44 46.90 -60.74 5.64
C PRO A 44 45.82 -60.70 6.78
N ALA A 45 44.55 -60.58 6.35
CA ALA A 45 43.36 -61.41 6.66
C ALA A 45 43.01 -61.93 8.09
N ASN A 46 41.72 -61.80 8.44
CA ASN A 46 40.82 -62.93 8.76
C ASN A 46 39.32 -62.51 8.79
N ALA A 47 38.42 -63.50 8.64
CA ALA A 47 36.94 -63.39 8.69
C ALA A 47 36.37 -64.75 9.21
N PRO A 48 35.12 -64.90 9.73
CA PRO A 48 33.87 -64.58 9.00
C PRO A 48 32.66 -64.02 9.83
N THR A 49 31.54 -63.86 9.10
CA THR A 49 30.12 -63.50 9.37
C THR A 49 29.38 -64.25 10.51
N PRO A 50 28.06 -64.00 10.79
CA PRO A 50 27.16 -62.84 10.49
C PRO A 50 26.25 -62.40 11.69
N ALA A 51 25.47 -61.30 11.56
CA ALA A 51 24.06 -61.20 12.06
C ALA A 51 23.35 -59.85 11.75
N ALA A 52 22.03 -59.95 11.45
CA ALA A 52 20.90 -59.02 11.68
C ALA A 52 20.99 -57.51 11.34
N GLU A 53 19.99 -57.03 10.60
CA GLU A 53 19.70 -55.60 10.37
C GLU A 53 18.99 -54.95 11.58
N ALA A 54 19.24 -53.65 11.80
CA ALA A 54 18.50 -52.81 12.73
C ALA A 54 18.24 -51.42 12.12
N VAL A 55 17.03 -50.88 12.31
CA VAL A 55 16.57 -49.65 11.64
C VAL A 55 17.17 -48.40 12.30
N PRO A 56 17.87 -47.51 11.57
CA PRO A 56 18.33 -46.23 12.10
C PRO A 56 17.21 -45.19 12.05
N SER A 57 16.69 -44.80 13.22
CA SER A 57 15.83 -43.61 13.35
C SER A 57 16.69 -42.34 13.40
N THR A 58 16.63 -41.50 12.36
CA THR A 58 17.39 -40.25 12.27
C THR A 58 16.69 -39.10 13.00
N ALA A 59 16.92 -39.00 14.31
CA ALA A 59 16.60 -37.78 15.07
C ALA A 59 17.48 -36.61 14.61
N VAL A 60 16.87 -35.52 14.13
CA VAL A 60 17.58 -34.32 13.69
C VAL A 60 17.90 -33.43 14.90
N SER A 61 19.14 -33.51 15.38
CA SER A 61 19.66 -32.60 16.42
C SER A 61 19.87 -31.19 15.86
N ALA A 62 18.81 -30.36 15.91
CA ALA A 62 18.90 -28.95 15.59
C ALA A 62 19.76 -28.20 16.63
N SER A 63 21.01 -27.89 16.27
CA SER A 63 21.91 -27.10 17.11
C SER A 63 21.52 -25.62 17.08
N ASN A 64 20.59 -25.23 17.95
CA ASN A 64 20.21 -23.83 18.19
C ASN A 64 21.37 -23.08 18.87
N LYS A 65 22.38 -22.68 18.10
CA LYS A 65 23.39 -21.72 18.55
C LYS A 65 22.70 -20.38 18.75
N MET A 66 22.60 -19.93 20.01
CA MET A 66 22.04 -18.61 20.34
C MET A 66 22.85 -17.50 19.65
N PRO A 67 22.20 -16.39 19.24
CA PRO A 67 22.89 -15.26 18.66
C PRO A 67 23.85 -14.62 19.68
N GLU A 68 24.95 -14.10 19.15
CA GLU A 68 26.03 -13.49 19.92
C GLU A 68 25.52 -12.23 20.66
N GLY A 69 25.89 -12.07 21.94
CA GLY A 69 25.35 -11.04 22.84
C GLY A 69 24.20 -11.50 23.75
N VAL A 70 23.52 -12.61 23.46
CA VAL A 70 22.41 -13.08 24.33
C VAL A 70 22.91 -13.91 25.51
N THR A 71 22.68 -13.40 26.72
CA THR A 71 22.93 -14.09 27.99
C THR A 71 21.63 -14.59 28.63
N ILE A 72 21.76 -15.45 29.64
CA ILE A 72 20.65 -15.90 30.49
C ILE A 72 21.05 -15.62 31.94
N ASP A 73 20.17 -14.98 32.71
CA ASP A 73 20.44 -14.66 34.12
C ASP A 73 20.08 -15.80 35.09
N GLU A 74 20.40 -15.61 36.38
CA GLU A 74 20.16 -16.60 37.43
C GLU A 74 18.68 -16.95 37.64
N ALA A 75 17.75 -16.12 37.13
CA ALA A 75 16.30 -16.38 37.13
C ALA A 75 15.82 -17.06 35.83
N GLY A 76 16.72 -17.40 34.91
CA GLY A 76 16.40 -18.01 33.63
C GLY A 76 15.90 -17.04 32.56
N LYS A 77 15.94 -15.73 32.79
CA LYS A 77 15.52 -14.72 31.81
C LYS A 77 16.63 -14.45 30.81
N LYS A 78 16.26 -14.31 29.53
CA LYS A 78 17.17 -13.89 28.45
C LYS A 78 17.43 -12.38 28.53
N LYS A 79 18.66 -11.98 28.26
CA LYS A 79 19.09 -10.58 28.09
C LYS A 79 19.94 -10.44 26.83
N LEU A 80 19.90 -9.29 26.19
CA LEU A 80 20.81 -8.91 25.11
C LEU A 80 21.55 -7.65 25.57
N ASP A 81 22.87 -7.73 25.73
CA ASP A 81 23.72 -6.62 26.20
C ASP A 81 23.14 -5.90 27.44
N ASP A 82 22.90 -6.68 28.49
CA ASP A 82 22.23 -6.33 29.76
C ASP A 82 20.75 -5.87 29.68
N ILE A 83 20.16 -5.71 28.49
CA ILE A 83 18.74 -5.38 28.31
C ILE A 83 17.86 -6.65 28.45
N PRO A 84 16.91 -6.70 29.40
CA PRO A 84 15.95 -7.81 29.51
C PRO A 84 14.98 -7.90 28.33
N TYR A 85 14.77 -9.12 27.82
CA TYR A 85 13.86 -9.38 26.69
C TYR A 85 12.39 -9.07 27.00
N ASP A 86 11.98 -9.06 28.27
CA ASP A 86 10.61 -8.77 28.70
C ASP A 86 10.23 -7.27 28.64
N ILE A 87 11.16 -6.41 28.22
CA ILE A 87 10.87 -5.02 27.82
C ILE A 87 10.22 -4.96 26.42
N TRP A 88 10.39 -5.98 25.57
CA TRP A 88 9.73 -6.05 24.26
C TRP A 88 8.36 -6.73 24.42
N PHE A 89 7.31 -5.91 24.50
CA PHE A 89 5.93 -6.27 24.83
C PHE A 89 5.40 -7.55 24.14
N GLU A 90 5.44 -8.70 24.83
CA GLU A 90 4.88 -9.95 24.31
C GLU A 90 3.34 -9.88 24.11
N LYS A 91 2.63 -9.02 24.87
CA LYS A 91 1.17 -8.86 24.82
C LYS A 91 0.70 -7.42 25.16
N PRO A 92 0.73 -6.46 24.21
CA PRO A 92 0.23 -5.10 24.47
C PRO A 92 -1.29 -5.01 24.68
N LEU A 93 -2.08 -5.97 24.18
CA LEU A 93 -3.55 -5.91 24.18
C LEU A 93 -4.25 -6.57 25.38
N SER A 94 -3.52 -7.21 26.30
CA SER A 94 -4.14 -7.92 27.45
C SER A 94 -4.56 -7.03 28.63
N LEU A 95 -4.58 -5.70 28.46
CA LEU A 95 -4.94 -4.74 29.51
C LEU A 95 -6.40 -4.25 29.44
N ILE A 96 -7.14 -4.53 28.37
CA ILE A 96 -8.57 -4.20 28.26
C ILE A 96 -9.40 -5.44 28.62
N LYS A 97 -10.15 -5.37 29.73
CA LYS A 97 -11.17 -6.37 30.09
C LYS A 97 -12.55 -5.87 29.67
N PRO A 98 -13.35 -6.66 28.95
CA PRO A 98 -14.71 -6.28 28.58
C PRO A 98 -15.65 -6.44 29.79
N THR A 99 -15.79 -5.40 30.61
CA THR A 99 -16.74 -5.39 31.74
C THR A 99 -17.34 -4.00 32.02
N ASP A 100 -16.64 -2.92 31.70
CA ASP A 100 -17.04 -1.55 32.10
C ASP A 100 -17.88 -0.78 31.05
N MET A 101 -18.49 -1.47 30.08
CA MET A 101 -19.46 -0.87 29.15
C MET A 101 -20.89 -1.01 29.67
N GLU A 102 -21.20 -0.29 30.74
CA GLU A 102 -22.55 -0.18 31.27
C GLU A 102 -23.41 0.75 30.37
N SER A 103 -24.61 0.31 30.00
CA SER A 103 -25.40 0.91 28.91
C SER A 103 -26.64 1.65 29.43
N PRO A 104 -26.75 2.98 29.26
CA PRO A 104 -27.94 3.75 29.64
C PRO A 104 -29.15 3.41 28.77
N GLN A 105 -30.27 3.06 29.42
CA GLN A 105 -31.49 2.57 28.79
C GLN A 105 -32.40 3.70 28.24
N SER A 106 -33.25 3.35 27.27
CA SER A 106 -34.06 4.23 26.43
C SER A 106 -35.01 5.22 27.15
N ALA A 107 -35.27 6.35 26.49
CA ALA A 107 -36.45 7.20 26.70
C ALA A 107 -37.21 7.41 25.37
N SER A 108 -38.52 7.62 25.43
CA SER A 108 -39.43 7.46 24.28
C SER A 108 -39.95 8.78 23.66
N SER A 109 -40.38 8.68 22.40
CA SER A 109 -40.98 9.73 21.55
C SER A 109 -42.22 10.44 22.17
N PRO A 110 -42.63 11.60 21.62
CA PRO A 110 -43.67 11.53 20.57
C PRO A 110 -43.59 12.55 19.40
N ALA A 111 -43.73 11.99 18.19
CA ALA A 111 -44.51 12.43 17.03
C ALA A 111 -44.85 13.92 16.73
N ALA A 112 -44.61 14.24 15.44
CA ALA A 112 -45.49 14.93 14.49
C ALA A 112 -45.62 16.46 14.47
N SER A 113 -45.25 17.04 13.31
CA SER A 113 -46.13 17.94 12.55
C SER A 113 -45.85 17.83 11.05
N THR A 114 -46.90 17.65 10.26
CA THR A 114 -46.84 17.67 8.79
C THR A 114 -47.20 19.07 8.27
N ALA A 115 -46.39 19.60 7.35
CA ALA A 115 -46.69 20.84 6.63
C ALA A 115 -46.47 20.61 5.13
N SER A 116 -47.55 20.54 4.37
CA SER A 116 -47.53 20.47 2.91
C SER A 116 -47.78 21.86 2.34
N MET A 117 -47.01 22.27 1.33
CA MET A 117 -47.33 23.41 0.47
C MET A 117 -47.11 23.07 -1.01
N ALA A 118 -47.82 23.79 -1.87
CA ALA A 118 -48.16 23.33 -3.21
C ALA A 118 -47.25 23.87 -4.33
N VAL A 119 -47.33 23.21 -5.48
CA VAL A 119 -46.70 23.60 -6.75
C VAL A 119 -47.41 24.82 -7.37
N ALA A 120 -46.64 25.73 -7.96
CA ALA A 120 -47.07 26.62 -9.04
C ALA A 120 -45.94 26.78 -10.08
N PRO A 121 -46.21 26.79 -11.39
CA PRO A 121 -45.16 26.78 -12.43
C PRO A 121 -44.93 28.15 -13.10
N ASN A 122 -43.70 28.37 -13.60
CA ASN A 122 -43.32 29.37 -14.62
C ASN A 122 -41.87 29.06 -15.07
N GLU A 123 -41.35 29.34 -16.27
CA GLU A 123 -41.89 29.55 -17.62
C GLU A 123 -40.70 29.34 -18.61
N ARG A 124 -40.93 29.18 -19.92
CA ARG A 124 -39.90 28.63 -20.85
C ARG A 124 -39.45 29.62 -21.94
N ALA A 125 -38.14 29.62 -22.22
CA ALA A 125 -37.46 30.21 -23.39
C ALA A 125 -37.35 31.76 -23.39
N PRO A 126 -36.42 32.36 -24.18
CA PRO A 126 -35.53 31.76 -25.18
C PRO A 126 -34.02 31.77 -24.83
N ALA A 127 -33.25 31.04 -25.63
CA ALA A 127 -31.79 31.01 -25.57
C ALA A 127 -31.18 32.26 -26.24
N ASN A 128 -29.96 32.62 -25.83
CA ASN A 128 -29.15 33.62 -26.52
C ASN A 128 -27.68 33.15 -26.58
N SER A 129 -27.27 32.58 -27.71
CA SER A 129 -25.92 32.01 -27.87
C SER A 129 -24.87 33.11 -27.87
N THR A 130 -24.10 33.20 -26.79
CA THR A 130 -22.87 34.00 -26.70
C THR A 130 -21.73 33.04 -26.37
N VAL A 131 -20.62 33.13 -27.11
CA VAL A 131 -19.43 32.30 -26.89
C VAL A 131 -18.39 33.16 -26.17
N PRO A 132 -18.08 32.89 -24.88
CA PRO A 132 -16.75 33.14 -24.34
C PRO A 132 -15.80 32.20 -25.10
N ALA A 133 -14.76 32.68 -25.78
CA ALA A 133 -13.56 33.21 -25.14
C ALA A 133 -13.01 32.18 -24.15
N VAL A 134 -11.95 31.47 -24.55
CA VAL A 134 -11.19 30.55 -23.70
C VAL A 134 -10.77 31.32 -22.46
N ALA A 135 -11.32 30.93 -21.30
CA ALA A 135 -10.78 31.35 -20.03
C ALA A 135 -9.50 30.55 -19.79
N GLU A 136 -8.45 31.22 -19.33
CA GLU A 136 -7.37 30.54 -18.63
C GLU A 136 -7.97 29.96 -17.36
N GLU A 137 -7.99 28.63 -17.23
CA GLU A 137 -8.60 27.96 -16.08
C GLU A 137 -7.73 28.19 -14.84
N SER A 138 -8.04 29.26 -14.11
CA SER A 138 -7.56 29.46 -12.75
C SER A 138 -8.06 28.29 -11.90
N THR A 139 -7.16 27.35 -11.59
CA THR A 139 -7.41 26.23 -10.67
C THR A 139 -8.02 26.76 -9.39
N ASN A 140 -9.26 26.39 -9.10
CA ASN A 140 -9.90 26.78 -7.85
C ASN A 140 -9.29 25.95 -6.72
N ASP A 141 -8.40 26.55 -5.93
CA ASP A 141 -7.71 25.87 -4.82
C ASP A 141 -8.68 25.16 -3.86
N GLY A 142 -9.92 25.66 -3.74
CA GLY A 142 -11.00 25.06 -2.96
C GLY A 142 -11.68 23.81 -3.53
N GLU A 143 -11.35 23.37 -4.74
CA GLU A 143 -11.87 22.09 -5.29
C GLU A 143 -11.41 20.89 -4.44
N TRP A 144 -10.19 20.97 -3.89
CA TRP A 144 -9.58 19.90 -3.10
C TRP A 144 -10.25 19.70 -1.74
N ASP A 145 -10.81 20.76 -1.15
CA ASP A 145 -11.48 20.73 0.16
C ASP A 145 -12.77 19.88 0.15
N GLU A 146 -13.40 19.66 -1.02
CA GLU A 146 -14.56 18.75 -1.16
C GLU A 146 -14.14 17.26 -1.23
N LEU A 147 -12.98 16.98 -1.85
CA LEU A 147 -12.49 15.61 -2.05
C LEU A 147 -11.97 14.99 -0.75
N VAL A 148 -11.09 15.72 -0.05
CA VAL A 148 -10.31 15.18 1.07
C VAL A 148 -10.26 16.18 2.23
N THR A 149 -10.50 15.71 3.45
CA THR A 149 -10.49 16.57 4.64
C THR A 149 -9.08 16.63 5.26
N PRO A 150 -8.72 17.70 6.00
CA PRO A 150 -7.45 17.77 6.71
C PRO A 150 -7.17 16.56 7.60
N ALA A 151 -8.18 16.05 8.31
CA ALA A 151 -8.04 14.89 9.18
C ALA A 151 -7.71 13.59 8.40
N ILE A 152 -8.22 13.45 7.18
CA ILE A 152 -7.90 12.32 6.29
C ILE A 152 -6.45 12.42 5.79
N LEU A 153 -5.97 13.63 5.46
CA LEU A 153 -4.56 13.83 5.08
C LEU A 153 -3.59 13.67 6.26
N GLU A 154 -3.93 14.16 7.45
CA GLU A 154 -3.11 13.91 8.66
C GLU A 154 -3.02 12.41 8.97
N GLU A 155 -4.11 11.65 8.81
CA GLU A 155 -4.09 10.21 8.99
C GLU A 155 -3.31 9.46 7.90
N GLU A 156 -3.48 9.82 6.62
CA GLU A 156 -2.78 9.19 5.51
C GLU A 156 -1.27 9.44 5.57
N VAL A 157 -0.83 10.68 5.82
CA VAL A 157 0.60 11.00 5.98
C VAL A 157 1.18 10.32 7.24
N THR A 158 0.38 10.16 8.30
CA THR A 158 0.79 9.37 9.48
C THR A 158 0.90 7.88 9.15
N ARG A 159 -0.05 7.30 8.40
CA ARG A 159 -0.01 5.91 7.91
C ARG A 159 1.25 5.65 7.09
N ILE A 160 1.52 6.52 6.11
CA ILE A 160 2.72 6.48 5.27
C ILE A 160 4.00 6.54 6.12
N SER A 161 4.10 7.46 7.10
CA SER A 161 5.26 7.53 7.99
C SER A 161 5.46 6.27 8.84
N ILE A 162 4.39 5.52 9.16
CA ILE A 162 4.46 4.24 9.88
C ILE A 162 4.93 3.12 8.93
N SER A 163 4.38 3.02 7.72
CA SER A 163 4.84 2.06 6.69
C SER A 163 6.32 2.24 6.38
N LEU A 164 6.75 3.47 6.06
CA LEU A 164 8.15 3.81 5.79
C LEU A 164 9.04 3.46 6.99
N THR A 165 8.61 3.72 8.23
CA THR A 165 9.35 3.31 9.44
C THR A 165 9.49 1.78 9.54
N SER A 166 8.50 1.00 9.09
CA SER A 166 8.60 -0.46 9.02
C SER A 166 9.62 -0.92 7.97
N TYR A 167 9.60 -0.35 6.77
CA TYR A 167 10.54 -0.74 5.70
C TYR A 167 11.97 -0.27 5.98
N LEU A 168 12.16 0.91 6.59
CA LEU A 168 13.47 1.47 6.92
C LEU A 168 14.01 1.04 8.29
N ASN A 169 13.36 0.13 9.03
CA ASN A 169 13.84 -0.29 10.36
C ASN A 169 15.21 -1.01 10.35
N GLN A 170 15.58 -1.64 9.23
CA GLN A 170 16.88 -2.30 9.05
C GLN A 170 17.21 -2.45 7.56
N LEU A 171 18.51 -2.55 7.22
CA LEU A 171 18.98 -2.74 5.84
C LEU A 171 18.32 -3.95 5.13
N ALA A 172 18.03 -5.03 5.87
CA ALA A 172 17.40 -6.22 5.30
C ALA A 172 15.90 -6.03 4.98
N SER A 173 15.19 -5.13 5.68
CA SER A 173 13.83 -4.72 5.31
C SER A 173 13.90 -3.81 4.08
N PHE A 174 14.72 -2.75 4.16
CA PHE A 174 14.92 -1.77 3.08
C PHE A 174 15.25 -2.44 1.75
N ASN A 175 16.25 -3.33 1.71
CA ASN A 175 16.67 -3.99 0.48
C ASN A 175 15.59 -4.87 -0.18
N ARG A 176 14.62 -5.36 0.59
CA ARG A 176 13.48 -6.14 0.08
C ARG A 176 12.35 -5.22 -0.37
N SER A 177 11.99 -4.26 0.48
CA SER A 177 10.79 -3.44 0.32
C SER A 177 11.02 -2.12 -0.43
N ARG A 178 11.83 -2.16 -1.50
CA ARG A 178 12.24 -0.94 -2.21
C ARG A 178 11.16 -0.37 -3.10
N ASN A 179 10.30 -1.23 -3.64
CA ASN A 179 9.15 -0.79 -4.42
C ASN A 179 8.13 -0.14 -3.48
N GLU A 180 7.84 -0.80 -2.36
CA GLU A 180 6.92 -0.31 -1.33
C GLU A 180 7.38 1.00 -0.68
N ILE A 181 8.71 1.22 -0.56
CA ILE A 181 9.27 2.52 -0.16
C ILE A 181 9.05 3.59 -1.23
N ALA A 182 9.15 3.25 -2.52
CA ALA A 182 8.84 4.21 -3.60
C ALA A 182 7.34 4.53 -3.61
N GLU A 183 6.48 3.51 -3.61
CA GLU A 183 5.01 3.63 -3.68
C GLU A 183 4.43 4.45 -2.51
N GLU A 184 4.88 4.22 -1.27
CA GLU A 184 4.48 5.03 -0.12
C GLU A 184 5.10 6.44 -0.13
N ALA A 185 6.28 6.63 -0.73
CA ALA A 185 6.91 7.94 -0.84
C ALA A 185 6.28 8.80 -1.96
N GLU A 186 5.83 8.20 -3.05
CA GLU A 186 5.04 8.86 -4.10
C GLU A 186 3.65 9.25 -3.55
N ALA A 187 3.03 8.37 -2.75
CA ALA A 187 1.83 8.72 -1.99
C ALA A 187 2.04 9.87 -1.00
N LEU A 188 3.24 9.99 -0.40
CA LEU A 188 3.62 11.14 0.44
C LEU A 188 3.66 12.45 -0.37
N ILE A 189 4.28 12.43 -1.57
CA ILE A 189 4.35 13.61 -2.44
C ILE A 189 2.93 14.02 -2.85
N ALA A 190 2.11 13.08 -3.31
CA ALA A 190 0.71 13.32 -3.68
C ALA A 190 -0.10 13.95 -2.54
N ALA A 191 -0.08 13.35 -1.34
CA ALA A 191 -0.80 13.87 -0.18
C ALA A 191 -0.27 15.24 0.28
N ALA A 192 1.05 15.48 0.18
CA ALA A 192 1.68 16.74 0.54
C ALA A 192 1.38 17.89 -0.45
N LEU A 193 1.32 17.60 -1.76
CA LEU A 193 0.96 18.57 -2.79
C LEU A 193 -0.55 18.90 -2.79
N VAL A 194 -1.43 17.94 -2.49
CA VAL A 194 -2.85 18.27 -2.23
C VAL A 194 -2.99 19.09 -0.95
N ALA A 195 -2.27 18.72 0.11
CA ALA A 195 -2.24 19.48 1.35
C ALA A 195 -1.70 20.92 1.19
N SER A 196 -0.88 21.23 0.20
CA SER A 196 -0.47 22.62 -0.08
C SER A 196 -1.61 23.44 -0.72
N ARG A 197 -2.45 22.81 -1.55
CA ARG A 197 -3.58 23.45 -2.27
C ARG A 197 -4.85 23.68 -1.43
N LEU A 198 -5.16 22.84 -0.43
CA LEU A 198 -6.34 23.02 0.46
C LEU A 198 -6.45 24.42 1.10
N ASN A 199 -7.66 24.97 1.27
CA ASN A 199 -7.86 26.19 2.07
C ASN A 199 -7.82 25.92 3.58
N ALA A 200 -8.16 24.70 4.00
CA ALA A 200 -8.20 24.33 5.41
C ALA A 200 -6.80 24.21 6.04
N ASP A 201 -6.70 24.56 7.33
CA ASP A 201 -5.46 24.51 8.09
C ASP A 201 -5.05 23.06 8.46
N LEU A 202 -3.74 22.83 8.46
CA LEU A 202 -3.08 21.56 8.77
C LEU A 202 -1.90 21.85 9.69
N ARG A 203 -1.66 21.01 10.69
CA ARG A 203 -0.58 21.21 11.68
C ARG A 203 0.81 21.33 11.05
N TRP A 204 0.97 20.83 9.83
CA TRP A 204 2.18 20.84 9.01
C TRP A 204 1.98 21.56 7.65
N LYS A 205 0.93 22.38 7.48
CA LYS A 205 0.58 23.12 6.24
C LYS A 205 1.80 23.83 5.63
N ASN A 206 2.54 24.57 6.46
CA ASN A 206 3.73 25.35 6.09
C ASN A 206 4.96 24.50 5.74
N GLN A 207 4.87 23.16 5.83
CA GLN A 207 5.94 22.20 5.55
C GLN A 207 5.51 21.12 4.53
N THR A 208 4.41 21.36 3.83
CA THR A 208 3.92 20.53 2.71
C THR A 208 4.99 20.28 1.66
N LEU A 209 5.65 21.34 1.16
CA LEU A 209 6.76 21.19 0.20
C LEU A 209 7.98 20.45 0.77
N VAL A 210 8.18 20.46 2.09
CA VAL A 210 9.25 19.72 2.78
C VAL A 210 8.94 18.23 2.83
N LEU A 211 7.68 17.85 3.04
CA LEU A 211 7.23 16.45 2.95
C LEU A 211 7.37 15.91 1.53
N ALA A 212 7.07 16.73 0.50
CA ALA A 212 7.26 16.38 -0.91
C ALA A 212 8.74 16.12 -1.24
N ASP A 213 9.67 17.03 -0.90
CA ASP A 213 11.12 16.78 -1.05
C ASP A 213 11.58 15.50 -0.33
N CYS A 214 11.08 15.25 0.88
CA CYS A 214 11.40 14.03 1.61
C CYS A 214 10.90 12.77 0.89
N GLY A 215 9.72 12.83 0.26
CA GLY A 215 9.20 11.79 -0.62
C GLY A 215 10.12 11.55 -1.83
N GLU A 216 10.42 12.58 -2.60
CA GLU A 216 11.32 12.49 -3.78
C GLU A 216 12.69 11.89 -3.42
N ARG A 217 13.23 12.28 -2.26
CA ARG A 217 14.51 11.77 -1.76
C ARG A 217 14.42 10.31 -1.32
N LEU A 218 13.28 9.85 -0.75
CA LEU A 218 13.02 8.43 -0.47
C LEU A 218 12.91 7.61 -1.76
N VAL A 219 12.12 8.07 -2.74
CA VAL A 219 12.01 7.48 -4.10
C VAL A 219 13.39 7.38 -4.77
N LYS A 220 14.22 8.42 -4.62
CA LYS A 220 15.59 8.43 -5.15
C LYS A 220 16.50 7.40 -4.47
N GLN A 221 16.38 7.20 -3.15
CA GLN A 221 17.19 6.20 -2.44
C GLN A 221 16.72 4.76 -2.67
N SER A 222 15.42 4.51 -2.84
CA SER A 222 14.90 3.16 -3.02
C SER A 222 15.30 2.54 -4.37
N LYS A 223 15.60 3.36 -5.39
CA LYS A 223 16.10 2.91 -6.70
C LYS A 223 17.38 2.07 -6.61
N GLU A 224 18.22 2.27 -5.59
CA GLU A 224 19.42 1.48 -5.30
C GLU A 224 19.27 0.57 -4.07
N SER A 225 20.21 -0.38 -3.89
CA SER A 225 20.23 -1.27 -2.71
C SER A 225 21.59 -1.25 -2.01
N GLY A 226 21.60 -1.55 -0.72
CA GLY A 226 22.81 -1.57 0.10
C GLY A 226 22.90 -0.46 1.14
N ARG A 227 24.02 -0.43 1.86
CA ARG A 227 24.16 0.37 3.09
C ARG A 227 24.13 1.89 2.85
N ALA A 228 24.64 2.36 1.70
CA ALA A 228 24.68 3.78 1.38
C ALA A 228 23.27 4.37 1.23
N SER A 229 22.49 3.81 0.31
CA SER A 229 21.10 4.22 0.01
C SER A 229 20.19 4.04 1.24
N PHE A 230 20.35 2.94 1.99
CA PHE A 230 19.66 2.74 3.27
C PHE A 230 19.96 3.85 4.29
N ASN A 231 21.24 4.19 4.50
CA ASN A 231 21.63 5.24 5.45
C ASN A 231 21.12 6.61 4.99
N ALA A 232 21.18 6.91 3.69
CA ALA A 232 20.69 8.15 3.11
C ALA A 232 19.16 8.28 3.24
N ALA A 233 18.41 7.17 3.13
CA ALA A 233 16.96 7.15 3.24
C ALA A 233 16.44 7.40 4.68
N GLN A 234 17.27 7.16 5.71
CA GLN A 234 16.92 7.52 7.10
C GLN A 234 16.69 9.03 7.28
N ILE A 235 17.41 9.86 6.53
CA ILE A 235 17.42 11.33 6.70
C ILE A 235 16.03 11.93 6.35
N PRO A 236 15.46 11.73 5.15
CA PRO A 236 14.11 12.22 4.85
C PRO A 236 13.04 11.58 5.73
N LEU A 237 13.16 10.31 6.13
CA LEU A 237 12.20 9.70 7.07
C LEU A 237 12.24 10.38 8.46
N GLN A 238 13.43 10.75 8.95
CA GLN A 238 13.57 11.52 10.19
C GLN A 238 12.96 12.91 10.03
N GLN A 239 13.19 13.59 8.90
CA GLN A 239 12.60 14.89 8.58
C GLN A 239 11.06 14.83 8.53
N VAL A 240 10.45 13.85 7.86
CA VAL A 240 8.99 13.61 7.87
C VAL A 240 8.46 13.47 9.29
N ARG A 241 9.16 12.71 10.14
CA ARG A 241 8.75 12.52 11.54
C ARG A 241 8.90 13.79 12.38
N SER A 242 9.93 14.59 12.16
CA SER A 242 10.06 15.93 12.77
C SER A 242 8.91 16.85 12.36
N VAL A 243 8.58 16.92 11.07
CA VAL A 243 7.41 17.69 10.58
C VAL A 243 6.11 17.20 11.23
N LEU A 244 5.90 15.88 11.31
CA LEU A 244 4.74 15.28 11.97
C LEU A 244 4.72 15.40 13.51
N ASN A 245 5.84 15.78 14.14
CA ASN A 245 5.90 16.18 15.55
C ASN A 245 5.60 17.69 15.74
N GLY A 246 5.59 18.49 14.67
CA GLY A 246 5.48 19.95 14.73
C GLY A 246 6.83 20.68 14.83
N GLU A 247 7.94 20.00 14.57
CA GLU A 247 9.27 20.62 14.46
C GLU A 247 9.43 21.26 13.08
N THR A 248 10.08 22.44 13.01
CA THR A 248 10.41 23.08 11.73
C THR A 248 11.68 22.48 11.13
N VAL A 249 11.55 21.87 9.96
CA VAL A 249 12.64 21.34 9.15
C VAL A 249 12.92 22.31 8.00
N ASN A 250 14.15 22.83 7.94
CA ASN A 250 14.63 23.61 6.80
C ASN A 250 15.36 22.68 5.82
N LEU A 251 15.27 22.97 4.52
CA LEU A 251 15.98 22.25 3.47
C LEU A 251 17.24 23.01 3.02
N GLU A 252 18.13 22.32 2.29
CA GLU A 252 19.34 22.94 1.72
C GLU A 252 19.02 23.81 0.48
N ALA A 253 17.88 23.56 -0.16
CA ALA A 253 17.29 24.35 -1.23
C ALA A 253 15.77 24.41 -1.03
N GLU A 254 15.16 25.55 -1.36
CA GLU A 254 13.70 25.68 -1.37
C GLU A 254 13.11 24.86 -2.54
N PRO A 255 12.11 23.98 -2.30
CA PRO A 255 11.42 23.28 -3.38
C PRO A 255 10.59 24.25 -4.22
N ASP A 256 10.37 23.94 -5.50
CA ASP A 256 9.42 24.71 -6.30
C ASP A 256 8.00 24.53 -5.73
N ALA A 257 7.31 25.66 -5.58
CA ALA A 257 5.92 25.74 -5.13
C ALA A 257 4.92 25.69 -6.31
N ASN A 258 5.40 25.94 -7.54
CA ASN A 258 4.60 26.07 -8.75
C ASN A 258 4.67 24.81 -9.64
N SER A 259 5.28 23.73 -9.13
CA SER A 259 5.42 22.47 -9.83
C SER A 259 4.07 21.76 -10.02
N ASP A 260 3.81 21.28 -11.23
CA ASP A 260 2.64 20.45 -11.52
C ASP A 260 2.76 19.05 -10.88
N PHE A 261 1.61 18.38 -10.67
CA PHE A 261 1.61 17.03 -10.10
C PHE A 261 2.42 16.05 -10.96
N SER A 262 2.32 16.15 -12.29
CA SER A 262 3.03 15.29 -13.25
C SER A 262 4.56 15.41 -13.21
N ASP A 263 5.09 16.53 -12.70
CA ASP A 263 6.54 16.75 -12.60
C ASP A 263 7.15 16.03 -11.38
N ARG A 264 6.32 15.67 -10.39
CA ARG A 264 6.78 15.25 -9.05
C ARG A 264 6.17 13.96 -8.54
N VAL A 265 5.05 13.50 -9.09
CA VAL A 265 4.40 12.24 -8.71
C VAL A 265 4.28 11.34 -9.93
N ASP A 266 4.79 10.11 -9.82
CA ASP A 266 4.67 9.13 -10.90
C ASP A 266 3.23 8.58 -11.00
N ARG A 267 2.67 8.60 -12.21
CA ARG A 267 1.31 8.07 -12.46
C ARG A 267 1.21 6.57 -12.14
N GLY A 268 2.26 5.78 -12.38
CA GLY A 268 2.28 4.36 -12.06
C GLY A 268 2.26 4.09 -10.55
N ALA A 269 2.99 4.88 -9.78
CA ALA A 269 2.94 4.82 -8.31
C ALA A 269 1.58 5.25 -7.75
N ILE A 270 0.93 6.27 -8.35
CA ILE A 270 -0.47 6.61 -8.02
C ILE A 270 -1.41 5.43 -8.30
N MET A 271 -1.30 4.79 -9.47
CA MET A 271 -2.10 3.61 -9.81
C MET A 271 -1.91 2.49 -8.77
N TYR A 272 -0.70 2.25 -8.29
CA TYR A 272 -0.44 1.25 -7.24
C TYR A 272 -1.10 1.59 -5.90
N ARG A 273 -1.05 2.87 -5.46
CA ARG A 273 -1.73 3.31 -4.23
C ARG A 273 -3.25 3.24 -4.35
N MET A 274 -3.81 3.47 -5.55
CA MET A 274 -5.22 3.25 -5.85
C MET A 274 -5.60 1.77 -5.81
N GLU A 275 -4.83 0.90 -6.47
CA GLU A 275 -5.07 -0.55 -6.48
C GLU A 275 -5.02 -1.10 -5.04
N SER A 276 -4.04 -0.66 -4.24
CA SER A 276 -3.95 -0.99 -2.80
C SER A 276 -5.18 -0.54 -1.99
N ALA A 277 -5.73 0.66 -2.25
CA ALA A 277 -6.95 1.14 -1.60
C ALA A 277 -8.17 0.30 -2.01
N PHE A 278 -8.28 0.01 -3.31
CA PHE A 278 -9.39 -0.75 -3.89
C PHE A 278 -9.39 -2.21 -3.42
N GLU A 279 -8.25 -2.90 -3.45
CA GLU A 279 -8.10 -4.26 -2.93
C GLU A 279 -8.42 -4.32 -1.43
N TRP A 280 -7.97 -3.33 -0.64
CA TRP A 280 -8.30 -3.27 0.78
C TRP A 280 -9.83 -3.14 0.98
N LEU A 281 -10.48 -2.22 0.27
CA LEU A 281 -11.93 -2.02 0.32
C LEU A 281 -12.70 -3.27 -0.12
N ALA A 282 -12.31 -3.89 -1.23
CA ALA A 282 -12.96 -5.09 -1.77
C ALA A 282 -12.78 -6.32 -0.86
N THR A 283 -11.65 -6.44 -0.16
CA THR A 283 -11.32 -7.59 0.70
C THR A 283 -11.89 -7.46 2.12
N ASN A 284 -11.91 -6.25 2.68
CA ASN A 284 -12.28 -6.04 4.08
C ASN A 284 -13.74 -5.63 4.29
N ILE A 285 -14.40 -5.09 3.24
CA ILE A 285 -15.79 -4.64 3.26
C ILE A 285 -16.64 -5.61 2.42
N ASP A 286 -16.69 -6.87 2.85
CA ASP A 286 -17.43 -7.97 2.20
C ASP A 286 -18.87 -8.15 2.71
N ALA A 287 -19.22 -7.49 3.82
CA ALA A 287 -20.55 -7.54 4.43
C ALA A 287 -20.92 -6.22 5.15
N ALA A 288 -22.21 -5.98 5.36
CA ALA A 288 -22.70 -4.75 6.00
C ALA A 288 -22.12 -4.50 7.41
N ASN A 289 -21.97 -5.55 8.22
CA ASN A 289 -21.34 -5.42 9.55
C ASN A 289 -19.86 -5.04 9.48
N LYS A 290 -19.16 -5.35 8.37
CA LYS A 290 -17.78 -4.92 8.15
C LYS A 290 -17.70 -3.44 7.78
N LEU A 291 -18.62 -2.96 6.95
CA LEU A 291 -18.77 -1.53 6.67
C LEU A 291 -18.98 -0.72 7.96
N GLU A 292 -19.73 -1.27 8.93
CA GLU A 292 -19.91 -0.63 10.23
C GLU A 292 -18.66 -0.66 11.12
N THR A 293 -17.95 -1.80 11.22
CA THR A 293 -16.77 -1.92 12.11
C THR A 293 -15.55 -1.19 11.57
N GLU A 294 -15.38 -1.16 10.24
CA GLU A 294 -14.22 -0.57 9.56
C GLU A 294 -14.54 0.81 8.95
N GLN A 295 -15.68 1.43 9.31
CA GLN A 295 -16.24 2.62 8.66
C GLN A 295 -15.21 3.74 8.44
N LYS A 296 -14.40 4.04 9.47
CA LYS A 296 -13.36 5.08 9.42
C LYS A 296 -12.27 4.77 8.38
N THR A 297 -11.83 3.51 8.31
CA THR A 297 -10.81 3.07 7.35
C THR A 297 -11.37 3.11 5.94
N ALA A 298 -12.62 2.70 5.74
CA ALA A 298 -13.30 2.77 4.45
C ALA A 298 -13.54 4.23 3.99
N GLU A 299 -13.84 5.16 4.90
CA GLU A 299 -13.97 6.59 4.62
C GLU A 299 -12.61 7.17 4.15
N ARG A 300 -11.52 6.83 4.84
CA ARG A 300 -10.17 7.23 4.45
C ARG A 300 -9.83 6.72 3.04
N GLU A 301 -9.92 5.41 2.79
CA GLU A 301 -9.52 4.85 1.50
C GLU A 301 -10.39 5.35 0.33
N THR A 302 -11.70 5.56 0.54
CA THR A 302 -12.58 6.13 -0.50
C THR A 302 -12.31 7.62 -0.78
N ALA A 303 -11.92 8.40 0.23
CA ALA A 303 -11.46 9.77 0.02
C ALA A 303 -10.07 9.84 -0.65
N ILE A 304 -9.15 8.94 -0.33
CA ILE A 304 -7.85 8.84 -1.00
C ILE A 304 -8.00 8.39 -2.46
N LEU A 305 -8.92 7.46 -2.77
CA LEU A 305 -9.28 7.16 -4.16
C LEU A 305 -9.79 8.41 -4.90
N ALA A 306 -10.72 9.17 -4.32
CA ALA A 306 -11.22 10.41 -4.93
C ALA A 306 -10.11 11.45 -5.18
N MET A 307 -9.22 11.65 -4.19
CA MET A 307 -8.08 12.56 -4.28
C MET A 307 -7.11 12.15 -5.40
N LEU A 308 -6.65 10.89 -5.40
CA LEU A 308 -5.72 10.38 -6.41
C LEU A 308 -6.35 10.37 -7.80
N GLY A 309 -7.66 10.10 -7.89
CA GLY A 309 -8.43 10.11 -9.14
C GLY A 309 -8.48 11.49 -9.79
N LYS A 310 -8.52 12.56 -8.99
CA LYS A 310 -8.41 13.94 -9.46
C LYS A 310 -6.98 14.22 -9.93
N ILE A 311 -5.96 13.86 -9.13
CA ILE A 311 -4.55 14.09 -9.49
C ILE A 311 -4.21 13.53 -10.88
N ILE A 312 -4.58 12.29 -11.20
CA ILE A 312 -4.23 11.69 -12.51
C ILE A 312 -4.92 12.39 -13.70
N GLY A 313 -6.00 13.13 -13.45
CA GLY A 313 -6.73 13.90 -14.45
C GLY A 313 -6.33 15.37 -14.54
N GLU A 314 -5.34 15.81 -13.75
CA GLU A 314 -4.72 17.13 -13.89
C GLU A 314 -3.83 17.19 -15.17
N PRO A 315 -3.56 18.39 -15.71
CA PRO A 315 -2.68 18.57 -16.87
C PRO A 315 -1.27 17.97 -16.69
N GLY A 316 -0.59 17.76 -17.81
CA GLY A 316 0.79 17.26 -17.86
C GLY A 316 0.94 15.73 -17.77
N TYR A 317 -0.06 15.00 -17.25
CA TYR A 317 -0.04 13.54 -17.28
C TYR A 317 -0.27 12.96 -18.70
N PRO A 318 0.28 11.76 -19.01
CA PRO A 318 0.02 11.08 -20.28
C PRO A 318 -1.47 10.83 -20.48
N TYR A 319 -1.97 11.25 -21.65
CA TYR A 319 -3.39 11.27 -22.07
C TYR A 319 -4.31 12.25 -21.34
N ALA A 320 -3.81 13.15 -20.47
CA ALA A 320 -4.64 14.15 -19.76
C ALA A 320 -5.60 14.88 -20.73
N GLU A 321 -5.05 15.51 -21.76
CA GLU A 321 -5.77 16.28 -22.80
C GLU A 321 -6.79 15.46 -23.64
N GLU A 322 -6.87 14.13 -23.49
CA GLU A 322 -7.83 13.31 -24.21
C GLU A 322 -9.17 13.26 -23.46
N ALA A 323 -10.24 13.78 -24.10
CA ALA A 323 -11.55 13.93 -23.45
C ALA A 323 -12.12 12.62 -22.86
N GLY A 324 -11.84 11.47 -23.46
CA GLY A 324 -12.25 10.16 -22.92
C GLY A 324 -11.44 9.71 -21.70
N TYR A 325 -10.18 10.16 -21.56
CA TYR A 325 -9.39 9.92 -20.36
C TYR A 325 -9.87 10.80 -19.19
N HIS A 326 -10.14 12.08 -19.46
CA HIS A 326 -10.83 12.96 -18.49
C HIS A 326 -12.20 12.41 -18.07
N GLU A 327 -13.00 11.86 -19.00
CA GLU A 327 -14.32 11.26 -18.69
C GLU A 327 -14.20 10.07 -17.73
N GLU A 328 -13.26 9.15 -17.95
CA GLU A 328 -13.02 8.02 -17.05
C GLU A 328 -12.44 8.46 -15.70
N ALA A 329 -11.50 9.42 -15.68
CA ALA A 329 -10.95 9.97 -14.44
C ALA A 329 -12.04 10.65 -13.59
N ALA A 330 -12.87 11.51 -14.20
CA ALA A 330 -13.99 12.15 -13.53
C ALA A 330 -15.07 11.13 -13.08
N GLY A 331 -15.30 10.07 -13.86
CA GLY A 331 -16.17 8.95 -13.51
C GLY A 331 -15.67 8.16 -12.29
N PHE A 332 -14.36 7.91 -12.21
CA PHE A 332 -13.68 7.29 -11.08
C PHE A 332 -13.74 8.16 -9.82
N VAL A 333 -13.45 9.47 -9.91
CA VAL A 333 -13.60 10.42 -8.79
C VAL A 333 -15.04 10.46 -8.28
N THR A 334 -16.00 10.61 -9.20
CA THR A 334 -17.44 10.59 -8.87
C THR A 334 -17.81 9.30 -8.14
N SER A 335 -17.40 8.15 -8.66
CA SER A 335 -17.70 6.85 -8.05
C SER A 335 -17.05 6.70 -6.65
N SER A 336 -15.84 7.23 -6.47
CA SER A 336 -15.14 7.26 -5.17
C SER A 336 -15.89 8.10 -4.13
N LEU A 337 -16.41 9.28 -4.53
CA LEU A 337 -17.24 10.13 -3.68
C LEU A 337 -18.61 9.50 -3.38
N GLU A 338 -19.22 8.82 -4.35
CA GLU A 338 -20.44 8.04 -4.13
C GLU A 338 -20.21 6.87 -3.16
N MET A 339 -19.06 6.18 -3.22
CA MET A 339 -18.64 5.18 -2.22
C MET A 339 -18.44 5.81 -0.84
N LYS A 340 -17.71 6.93 -0.73
CA LYS A 340 -17.49 7.67 0.53
C LYS A 340 -18.81 8.06 1.19
N SER A 341 -19.78 8.52 0.40
CA SER A 341 -21.15 8.81 0.86
C SER A 341 -21.87 7.55 1.36
N ALA A 342 -21.77 6.42 0.66
CA ALA A 342 -22.33 5.15 1.10
C ALA A 342 -21.70 4.65 2.42
N VAL A 343 -20.37 4.82 2.60
CA VAL A 343 -19.66 4.52 3.86
C VAL A 343 -20.19 5.36 5.00
N LEU A 344 -20.31 6.68 4.83
CA LEU A 344 -20.81 7.59 5.86
C LEU A 344 -22.26 7.27 6.27
N ASN A 345 -23.11 6.91 5.30
CA ASN A 345 -24.50 6.51 5.54
C ASN A 345 -24.68 5.04 5.98
N LYS A 346 -23.59 4.25 6.03
CA LYS A 346 -23.58 2.79 6.30
C LYS A 346 -24.43 1.96 5.33
N ASP A 347 -24.61 2.46 4.11
CA ASP A 347 -25.39 1.80 3.06
C ASP A 347 -24.49 0.82 2.28
N PHE A 348 -24.52 -0.45 2.69
CA PHE A 348 -23.69 -1.49 2.10
C PHE A 348 -24.09 -1.84 0.66
N ASP A 349 -25.38 -1.84 0.35
CA ASP A 349 -25.86 -2.17 -1.00
C ASP A 349 -25.47 -1.08 -1.99
N GLN A 350 -25.53 0.20 -1.58
CA GLN A 350 -24.93 1.30 -2.37
C GLN A 350 -23.41 1.17 -2.43
N PHE A 351 -22.71 0.92 -1.33
CA PHE A 351 -21.25 0.80 -1.33
C PHE A 351 -20.76 -0.23 -2.35
N VAL A 352 -21.36 -1.43 -2.38
CA VAL A 352 -21.11 -2.45 -3.40
C VAL A 352 -21.41 -1.92 -4.81
N THR A 353 -22.61 -1.36 -5.02
CA THR A 353 -23.02 -0.79 -6.32
C THR A 353 -22.06 0.28 -6.84
N LYS A 354 -21.47 1.09 -5.96
CA LYS A 354 -20.53 2.16 -6.33
C LYS A 354 -19.09 1.67 -6.49
N ARG A 355 -18.67 0.67 -5.72
CA ARG A 355 -17.39 -0.05 -5.92
C ARG A 355 -17.34 -0.72 -7.28
N ASP A 356 -18.40 -1.45 -7.65
CA ASP A 356 -18.47 -2.18 -8.92
C ASP A 356 -18.54 -1.20 -10.12
N ARG A 357 -19.06 0.02 -9.92
CA ARG A 357 -18.96 1.13 -10.89
C ARG A 357 -17.53 1.67 -11.01
N LEU A 358 -16.83 1.86 -9.89
CA LEU A 358 -15.43 2.30 -9.88
C LEU A 358 -14.52 1.27 -10.56
N GLU A 359 -14.71 -0.03 -10.31
CA GLU A 359 -14.00 -1.12 -10.99
C GLU A 359 -14.20 -1.06 -12.52
N LYS A 360 -15.40 -0.72 -12.97
CA LYS A 360 -15.67 -0.50 -14.40
C LYS A 360 -14.86 0.67 -14.97
N HIS A 361 -14.80 1.81 -14.29
CA HIS A 361 -13.96 2.95 -14.72
C HIS A 361 -12.47 2.57 -14.78
N CYS A 362 -11.96 1.76 -13.84
CA CYS A 362 -10.60 1.19 -13.93
C CYS A 362 -10.42 0.32 -15.18
N ALA A 363 -11.40 -0.52 -15.51
CA ALA A 363 -11.33 -1.43 -16.66
C ALA A 363 -11.45 -0.70 -18.01
N ASP A 364 -12.36 0.26 -18.13
CA ASP A 364 -12.57 1.04 -19.36
C ASP A 364 -11.38 1.99 -19.61
N CYS A 365 -10.85 2.64 -18.58
CA CYS A 365 -9.64 3.44 -18.67
C CYS A 365 -8.43 2.58 -19.09
N HIS A 366 -8.20 1.43 -18.44
CA HIS A 366 -7.11 0.53 -18.81
C HIS A 366 -7.28 -0.18 -20.16
N ALA A 367 -8.47 -0.19 -20.76
CA ALA A 367 -8.67 -0.69 -22.11
C ALA A 367 -8.13 0.26 -23.21
N ASN A 368 -8.00 1.56 -22.90
CA ASN A 368 -7.67 2.61 -23.87
C ASN A 368 -6.39 3.39 -23.52
N TYR A 369 -6.14 3.64 -22.23
CA TYR A 369 -5.14 4.60 -21.71
C TYR A 369 -4.13 3.96 -20.75
N ARG A 370 -3.96 2.64 -20.82
CA ARG A 370 -2.90 1.91 -20.10
C ARG A 370 -1.55 2.18 -20.76
N PHE A 371 -0.58 2.59 -19.95
CA PHE A 371 0.83 2.71 -20.35
C PHE A 371 1.54 1.34 -20.36
N GLU A 372 2.63 1.23 -21.10
CA GLU A 372 3.50 0.03 -21.17
C GLU A 372 4.44 -0.10 -19.96
#